data_AF-A0A6V7LVV5-F1
#
_entry.id   AF-A0A6V7LVV5-F1
#
_cell.length_a   1.000
_cell.length_b   1.000
_cell.length_c   1.000
_cell.angle_alpha   90.00
_cell.angle_beta   90.00
_cell.angle_gamma   90.00
#
_symmetry.space_group_name_H-M   'P 1'
#
loop_
_entity.id
_entity.type
_entity.pdbx_description
1 polymer ?
#
loop_
_entity_poly.entity_id
_entity_poly.type
_entity_poly.pdbx_seq_one_letter_code
_entity_poly.pdbx_strand_id
1 'polypeptide(L)'
;EVSILEQVKSILNGEKVDGVICVAGGWAGGNASSKDFLSNTELMCRQSIWSSTIAASVAAHYLKEGGFLSLTGAKAALEGTP
;
A
#
# COMPACT_ATOMS: atom_id res chain seq x y z
N GLU A 1 4.45 10.46 -3.87
CA GLU A 1 5.35 9.33 -4.14
C GLU A 1 6.79 9.84 -4.28
N VAL A 2 7.09 10.75 -5.23
CA VAL A 2 8.40 11.44 -5.36
C VAL A 2 9.00 11.90 -4.03
N SER A 3 8.25 12.69 -3.23
CA SER A 3 8.74 13.17 -1.94
C SER A 3 9.04 12.07 -0.92
N ILE A 4 8.39 10.89 -1.04
CA ILE A 4 8.63 9.73 -0.17
C ILE A 4 9.93 9.04 -0.62
N LEU A 5 10.14 8.87 -1.92
CA LEU A 5 11.39 8.29 -2.44
C LEU A 5 12.61 9.13 -2.05
N GLU A 6 12.51 10.46 -2.11
CA GLU A 6 13.58 11.36 -1.68
C GLU A 6 13.91 11.20 -0.19
N GLN A 7 12.88 11.11 0.66
CA GLN A 7 13.05 10.87 2.09
C GLN A 7 13.67 9.50 2.37
N VAL A 8 13.19 8.45 1.71
CA VAL A 8 13.74 7.10 1.85
C VAL A 8 15.20 7.06 1.40
N LYS A 9 15.53 7.66 0.25
CA LYS A 9 16.92 7.79 -0.23
C LYS A 9 17.82 8.44 0.80
N SER A 10 17.34 9.53 1.42
CA SER A 10 18.08 10.26 2.45
C SER A 10 18.33 9.39 3.69
N ILE A 11 17.29 8.68 4.18
CA ILE A 11 17.38 7.81 5.36
C ILE A 11 18.32 6.62 5.11
N LEU A 12 18.23 6.01 3.93
CA LEU A 12 19.04 4.83 3.60
C LEU A 12 20.50 5.18 3.27
N ASN A 13 20.80 6.44 2.93
CA ASN A 13 22.16 6.92 2.64
C ASN A 13 22.92 6.02 1.64
N GLY A 14 22.23 5.58 0.58
CA GLY A 14 22.80 4.72 -0.47
C GLY A 14 22.68 3.21 -0.20
N GLU A 15 22.29 2.81 1.00
CA GLU A 15 22.01 1.41 1.31
C GLU A 15 20.68 0.94 0.69
N LYS A 16 20.58 -0.38 0.52
CA LYS A 16 19.36 -1.06 0.09
C LYS A 16 18.78 -1.89 1.22
N VAL A 17 17.49 -2.19 1.17
CA VAL A 17 16.79 -3.01 2.16
C VAL A 17 16.62 -4.45 1.67
N ASP A 18 16.59 -5.40 2.60
CA ASP A 18 16.29 -6.82 2.32
C ASP A 18 14.78 -7.06 2.14
N GLY A 19 13.94 -6.19 2.69
CA GLY A 19 12.49 -6.30 2.59
C GLY A 19 11.75 -4.98 2.75
N VAL A 20 10.62 -4.86 2.06
CA VAL A 20 9.62 -3.81 2.24
C VAL A 20 8.32 -4.45 2.71
N ILE A 21 7.81 -4.02 3.87
CA ILE A 21 6.60 -4.61 4.47
C ILE A 21 5.54 -3.52 4.61
N CYS A 22 4.51 -3.57 3.76
CA CYS A 22 3.40 -2.63 3.80
C CYS A 22 2.22 -3.20 4.60
N VAL A 23 2.16 -2.83 5.88
CA VAL A 23 1.05 -3.16 6.80
C VAL A 23 0.03 -2.03 6.95
N ALA A 24 0.16 -0.97 6.16
CA ALA A 24 -0.82 0.09 6.10
C ALA A 24 -2.14 -0.39 5.49
N GLY A 25 -3.25 0.09 6.04
CA GLY A 25 -4.58 -0.31 5.64
C GLY A 25 -5.60 0.03 6.71
N GLY A 26 -6.85 -0.22 6.40
CA GLY A 26 -7.99 -0.07 7.30
C GLY A 26 -9.23 -0.66 6.64
N TRP A 27 -10.39 -0.43 7.24
CA TRP A 27 -11.64 -0.94 6.71
C TRP A 27 -12.81 0.04 6.91
N ALA A 28 -13.63 0.18 5.88
CA ALA A 28 -14.97 0.76 5.95
C ALA A 28 -15.85 0.03 4.93
N GLY A 29 -17.04 -0.38 5.34
CA GLY A 29 -17.98 -1.13 4.52
C GLY A 29 -19.07 -0.27 3.90
N GLY A 30 -20.09 -0.93 3.34
CA GLY A 30 -21.25 -0.30 2.73
C GLY A 30 -21.46 -0.85 1.33
N ASN A 31 -22.67 -1.34 1.07
CA ASN A 31 -23.05 -1.79 -0.26
C ASN A 31 -23.18 -0.61 -1.23
N ALA A 32 -23.43 -0.91 -2.52
CA ALA A 32 -23.55 0.11 -3.57
C ALA A 32 -24.71 1.11 -3.38
N SER A 33 -25.69 0.81 -2.50
CA SER A 33 -26.80 1.71 -2.17
C SER A 33 -26.54 2.58 -0.93
N SER A 34 -25.41 2.39 -0.26
CA SER A 34 -25.04 3.15 0.94
C SER A 34 -24.82 4.63 0.59
N LYS A 35 -25.29 5.52 1.48
CA LYS A 35 -25.01 6.97 1.39
C LYS A 35 -23.51 7.27 1.45
N ASP A 36 -22.74 6.41 2.11
CA ASP A 36 -21.29 6.56 2.30
C ASP A 36 -20.47 5.78 1.27
N PHE A 37 -21.09 5.22 0.21
CA PHE A 37 -20.39 4.39 -0.77
C PHE A 37 -19.14 5.09 -1.37
N LEU A 38 -19.27 6.36 -1.77
CA LEU A 38 -18.18 7.12 -2.39
C LEU A 38 -17.10 7.49 -1.37
N SER A 39 -17.48 7.99 -0.19
CA SER A 39 -16.53 8.38 0.86
C SER A 39 -15.75 7.18 1.39
N ASN A 40 -16.40 6.03 1.58
CA ASN A 40 -15.74 4.81 2.03
C ASN A 40 -14.84 4.23 0.92
N THR A 41 -15.25 4.27 -0.35
CA THR A 41 -14.40 3.85 -1.47
C THR A 41 -13.13 4.69 -1.56
N GLU A 42 -13.24 6.02 -1.47
CA GLU A 42 -12.07 6.90 -1.46
C GLU A 42 -11.13 6.58 -0.29
N LEU A 43 -11.68 6.42 0.92
CA LEU A 43 -10.91 6.05 2.10
C LEU A 43 -10.18 4.72 1.90
N MET A 44 -10.84 3.69 1.35
CA MET A 44 -10.24 2.38 1.11
C MET A 44 -9.09 2.47 0.10
N CYS A 45 -9.29 3.20 -1.00
CA CYS A 45 -8.25 3.45 -1.98
C CYS A 45 -7.03 4.15 -1.37
N ARG A 46 -7.26 5.17 -0.54
CA ARG A 46 -6.17 5.93 0.09
C ARG A 46 -5.37 5.10 1.09
N GLN A 47 -6.02 4.27 1.90
CA GLN A 47 -5.32 3.53 2.95
C GLN A 47 -4.72 2.20 2.51
N SER A 48 -5.24 1.57 1.44
CA SER A 48 -4.78 0.25 0.98
C SER A 48 -4.13 0.29 -0.40
N ILE A 49 -4.71 0.99 -1.38
CA ILE A 49 -4.15 1.01 -2.74
C ILE A 49 -2.94 1.95 -2.80
N TRP A 50 -3.08 3.19 -2.33
CA TRP A 50 -1.99 4.17 -2.41
C TRP A 50 -0.76 3.75 -1.59
N SER A 51 -0.98 3.22 -0.39
CA SER A 51 0.10 2.70 0.44
C SER A 51 0.84 1.55 -0.24
N SER A 52 0.10 0.60 -0.82
CA SER A 52 0.68 -0.55 -1.55
C SER A 52 1.46 -0.11 -2.79
N THR A 53 0.95 0.84 -3.57
CA THR A 53 1.65 1.33 -4.77
C THR A 53 2.90 2.13 -4.44
N ILE A 54 2.87 2.94 -3.37
CA ILE A 54 4.07 3.63 -2.86
C ILE A 54 5.09 2.61 -2.35
N ALA A 55 4.68 1.61 -1.58
CA ALA A 55 5.58 0.55 -1.11
C ALA A 55 6.22 -0.22 -2.27
N ALA A 56 5.46 -0.50 -3.33
CA ALA A 56 5.99 -1.10 -4.56
C ALA A 56 7.02 -0.20 -5.24
N SER A 57 6.78 1.12 -5.32
CA SER A 57 7.77 2.07 -5.86
C SER A 57 9.05 2.10 -5.01
N VAL A 58 8.92 2.13 -3.68
CA VAL A 58 10.07 2.04 -2.76
C VAL A 58 10.86 0.75 -2.99
N ALA A 59 10.19 -0.39 -3.12
CA ALA A 59 10.85 -1.67 -3.41
C ALA A 59 11.57 -1.66 -4.77
N ALA A 60 10.96 -1.09 -5.81
CA ALA A 60 11.59 -1.02 -7.13
C ALA A 60 12.92 -0.24 -7.15
N HIS A 61 13.08 0.75 -6.25
CA HIS A 61 14.28 1.58 -6.19
C HIS A 61 15.31 1.11 -5.15
N TYR A 62 14.85 0.58 -4.01
CA TYR A 62 15.70 0.38 -2.84
C TYR A 62 15.76 -1.06 -2.33
N LEU A 63 15.09 -2.02 -2.98
CA LEU A 63 15.20 -3.43 -2.61
C LEU A 63 16.49 -4.05 -3.20
N LYS A 64 17.16 -4.88 -2.41
CA LYS A 64 18.27 -5.72 -2.87
C LYS A 64 17.78 -6.79 -3.84
N GLU A 65 18.68 -7.29 -4.69
CA GLU A 65 18.40 -8.50 -5.45
C GLU A 65 18.17 -9.68 -4.49
N GLY A 66 17.11 -10.47 -4.75
CA GLY A 66 16.68 -11.54 -3.84
C GLY A 66 15.91 -11.09 -2.59
N GLY A 67 15.68 -9.78 -2.40
CA GLY A 67 14.80 -9.26 -1.35
C GLY A 67 13.31 -9.51 -1.63
N PHE A 68 12.44 -9.12 -0.70
CA PHE A 68 11.00 -9.30 -0.85
C PHE A 68 10.17 -8.03 -0.60
N LEU A 69 9.00 -7.96 -1.24
CA LEU A 69 7.94 -7.00 -0.96
C LEU A 69 6.73 -7.77 -0.41
N SER A 70 6.26 -7.40 0.77
CA SER A 70 5.02 -7.93 1.35
C SER A 70 3.94 -6.85 1.37
N LEU A 71 2.77 -7.17 0.82
CA LEU A 71 1.59 -6.31 0.79
C LEU A 71 0.45 -6.94 1.60
N THR A 72 -0.38 -6.11 2.20
CA THR A 72 -1.54 -6.56 3.00
C THR A 72 -2.78 -6.66 2.13
N GLY A 73 -3.26 -7.89 1.90
CA GLY A 73 -4.53 -8.18 1.25
C GLY A 73 -5.66 -8.45 2.26
N ALA A 74 -6.80 -8.93 1.76
CA ALA A 74 -7.92 -9.39 2.59
C ALA A 74 -8.50 -10.68 2.02
N LYS A 75 -8.65 -11.72 2.85
CA LYS A 75 -9.24 -13.00 2.43
C LYS A 75 -10.65 -12.82 1.84
N ALA A 76 -11.43 -11.89 2.37
CA ALA A 76 -12.79 -11.61 1.91
C ALA A 76 -12.83 -11.11 0.44
N ALA A 77 -11.79 -10.42 -0.03
CA ALA A 77 -11.72 -9.89 -1.38
C ALA A 77 -11.36 -10.93 -2.44
N LEU A 78 -11.20 -12.20 -2.07
CA LEU A 78 -11.09 -13.32 -3.02
C LEU A 78 -12.43 -13.67 -3.66
N GLU A 79 -13.53 -13.21 -3.06
CA GLU A 79 -14.90 -13.39 -3.53
C GLU A 79 -15.59 -12.02 -3.65
N GLY A 80 -16.84 -12.01 -4.12
CA GLY A 80 -17.67 -10.81 -4.06
C GLY A 80 -17.89 -10.34 -2.61
N THR A 81 -17.73 -9.04 -2.37
CA THR A 81 -18.00 -8.39 -1.07
C THR A 81 -19.17 -7.41 -1.19
N PRO A 82 -20.41 -7.90 -1.34
CA PRO A 82 -21.59 -7.07 -1.59
C PRO A 82 -22.03 -6.21 -0.40
#